data_AF-A0A416EU49-F1
#
_entry.id   AF-A0A416EU49-F1
#
_cell.length_a   1.000
_cell.length_b   1.000
_cell.length_c   1.000
_cell.angle_alpha   90.00
_cell.angle_beta   90.00
_cell.angle_gamma   90.00
#
_symmetry.space_group_name_H-M   'P 1'
#
loop_
_entity.id
_entity.type
_entity.pdbx_description
1 polymer ?
#
loop_
_entity_poly.entity_id
_entity_poly.type
_entity_poly.pdbx_seq_one_letter_code
_entity_poly.pdbx_strand_id
1 'polypeptide(L)'
;MYQNQWLKWDGNYYYLRSWGGAAHEGWLLLQNKYYYINEDCTRKTDEAFTYDNNLYFVDENGVMPANQWVIRDGVWYFTYSWGGARKSQWFYYKNNWYYFNDDASMQTGWAEIDGKTYYFQSWGGCVTGTKKIDGTTYVFDKNGVLLSEKES
;
A
#
# COMPACT_ATOMS: atom_id res chain seq x y z
N MET A 1 35.93 -1.25 -19.72
CA MET A 1 35.43 -1.58 -18.37
C MET A 1 34.06 -0.94 -18.25
N TYR A 2 33.00 -1.73 -18.04
CA TYR A 2 31.64 -1.17 -17.94
C TYR A 2 31.49 -0.45 -16.60
N GLN A 3 30.70 0.62 -16.58
CA GLN A 3 30.27 1.25 -15.33
C GLN A 3 28.91 0.71 -14.93
N ASN A 4 28.65 0.72 -13.62
CA ASN A 4 27.34 0.45 -13.05
C ASN A 4 26.32 1.46 -13.60
N GLN A 5 25.37 1.02 -14.41
CA GLN A 5 24.44 1.93 -15.08
C GLN A 5 23.14 1.25 -15.51
N TRP A 6 22.10 2.05 -15.66
CA TRP A 6 20.89 1.66 -16.37
C TRP A 6 21.14 1.66 -17.87
N LEU A 7 20.71 0.59 -18.54
CA LEU A 7 20.61 0.47 -19.99
C LEU A 7 19.13 0.42 -20.36
N LYS A 8 18.69 1.27 -21.30
CA LYS A 8 17.38 1.14 -21.93
C LYS A 8 17.52 0.40 -23.25
N TRP A 9 16.79 -0.70 -23.42
CA TRP A 9 16.79 -1.49 -24.64
C TRP A 9 15.40 -2.09 -24.87
N ASP A 10 14.90 -1.98 -26.11
CA ASP A 10 13.57 -2.43 -26.51
C ASP A 10 12.43 -2.01 -25.56
N GLY A 11 12.45 -0.74 -25.15
CA GLY A 11 11.47 -0.17 -24.21
C GLY A 11 11.70 -0.51 -22.74
N ASN A 12 12.51 -1.53 -22.43
CA ASN A 12 12.76 -2.01 -21.08
C ASN A 12 14.05 -1.42 -20.47
N TYR A 13 14.12 -1.43 -19.14
CA TYR A 13 15.30 -1.01 -18.38
C TYR A 13 16.00 -2.22 -17.77
N TYR A 14 17.32 -2.26 -17.94
CA TYR A 14 18.23 -3.27 -17.40
C TYR A 14 19.31 -2.56 -16.58
N TYR A 15 19.78 -3.17 -15.50
CA TYR A 15 20.91 -2.61 -14.75
C TYR A 15 22.18 -3.41 -15.00
N LEU A 16 23.14 -2.82 -15.73
CA LEU A 16 24.44 -3.43 -16.00
C LEU A 16 25.39 -3.17 -14.83
N ARG A 17 26.04 -4.22 -14.35
CA ARG A 17 27.08 -4.17 -13.33
C ARG A 17 28.45 -4.01 -13.99
N SER A 18 29.39 -3.39 -13.27
CA SER A 18 30.71 -3.04 -13.79
C SER A 18 31.57 -4.23 -14.24
N TRP A 19 31.28 -5.42 -13.70
CA TRP A 19 31.90 -6.69 -14.09
C TRP A 19 31.26 -7.34 -15.34
N GLY A 20 30.25 -6.71 -15.94
CA GLY A 20 29.69 -7.07 -17.24
C GLY A 20 28.35 -7.84 -17.22
N GLY A 21 27.88 -8.31 -16.07
CA GLY A 21 26.56 -8.94 -15.95
C GLY A 21 25.43 -7.95 -15.65
N ALA A 22 24.20 -8.32 -15.99
CA ALA A 22 23.01 -7.59 -15.56
C ALA A 22 22.61 -7.99 -14.13
N ALA A 23 21.97 -7.07 -13.40
CA ALA A 23 21.18 -7.47 -12.25
C ALA A 23 20.06 -8.41 -12.72
N HIS A 24 19.79 -9.42 -11.91
CA HIS A 24 18.86 -10.50 -12.21
C HIS A 24 18.07 -10.77 -10.95
N GLU A 25 16.75 -10.82 -11.08
CA GLU A 25 15.76 -11.28 -10.10
C GLU A 25 15.89 -10.72 -8.67
N GLY A 26 14.88 -9.95 -8.27
CA GLY A 26 14.71 -9.46 -6.91
C GLY A 26 15.11 -7.99 -6.72
N TRP A 27 15.25 -7.62 -5.45
CA TRP A 27 15.46 -6.25 -5.04
C TRP A 27 16.88 -5.76 -5.34
N LEU A 28 16.96 -4.62 -6.02
CA LEU A 28 18.17 -3.88 -6.32
C LEU A 28 18.13 -2.53 -5.59
N LEU A 29 19.06 -2.32 -4.67
CA LEU A 29 19.23 -1.05 -3.95
C LEU A 29 20.27 -0.17 -4.64
N LEU A 30 19.86 1.03 -5.08
CA LEU A 30 20.75 2.03 -5.66
C LEU A 30 20.41 3.40 -5.09
N GLN A 31 21.42 4.13 -4.58
CA GLN A 31 21.26 5.49 -4.07
C GLN A 31 20.05 5.63 -3.12
N ASN A 32 19.91 4.67 -2.20
CA ASN A 32 18.82 4.60 -1.23
C ASN A 32 17.40 4.42 -1.83
N LYS A 33 17.31 3.92 -3.07
CA LYS A 33 16.06 3.56 -3.73
C LYS A 33 16.08 2.08 -4.08
N TYR A 34 14.97 1.40 -3.80
CA TYR A 34 14.79 0.01 -4.20
C TYR A 34 14.07 -0.06 -5.55
N TYR A 35 14.56 -0.96 -6.39
CA TYR A 35 13.98 -1.34 -7.67
C TYR A 35 13.79 -2.86 -7.67
N TYR A 36 12.79 -3.36 -8.37
CA TYR A 36 12.62 -4.80 -8.55
C TYR A 36 13.02 -5.21 -9.96
N ILE A 37 13.91 -6.19 -10.06
CA ILE A 37 14.36 -6.77 -11.33
C ILE A 37 13.68 -8.12 -11.51
N ASN A 38 13.10 -8.36 -12.69
CA ASN A 38 12.50 -9.63 -13.07
C ASN A 38 13.58 -10.68 -13.42
N GLU A 39 13.17 -11.93 -13.60
CA GLU A 39 14.05 -13.02 -14.05
C GLU A 39 14.70 -12.72 -15.43
N ASP A 40 13.95 -12.08 -16.33
CA ASP A 40 14.44 -11.65 -17.65
C ASP A 40 15.33 -10.38 -17.59
N CYS A 41 15.76 -9.99 -16.39
CA CYS A 41 16.58 -8.82 -16.09
C CYS A 41 15.91 -7.46 -16.38
N THR A 42 14.63 -7.44 -16.76
CA THR A 42 13.87 -6.20 -16.91
C THR A 42 13.50 -5.63 -15.55
N ARG A 43 13.44 -4.30 -15.44
CA ARG A 43 12.98 -3.61 -14.23
C ARG A 43 11.48 -3.42 -14.26
N LYS A 44 10.77 -3.82 -13.18
CA LYS A 44 9.35 -3.49 -13.00
C LYS A 44 9.12 -1.98 -12.93
N THR A 45 8.01 -1.50 -13.49
CA THR A 45 7.60 -0.09 -13.48
C THR A 45 6.09 0.03 -13.45
N ASP A 46 5.60 0.97 -12.64
CA ASP A 46 4.18 1.26 -12.41
C ASP A 46 3.32 0.01 -12.18
N GLU A 47 3.83 -0.88 -11.32
CA GLU A 47 3.26 -2.22 -11.13
C GLU A 47 3.01 -2.47 -9.64
N ALA A 48 1.96 -3.24 -9.36
CA ALA A 48 1.74 -3.89 -8.07
C ALA A 48 2.01 -5.39 -8.22
N PHE A 49 2.78 -5.98 -7.32
CA PHE A 49 3.13 -7.40 -7.40
C PHE A 49 3.37 -7.99 -6.01
N THR A 50 3.13 -9.29 -5.87
CA THR A 50 3.38 -10.02 -4.63
C THR A 50 4.78 -10.62 -4.65
N TYR A 51 5.52 -10.43 -3.57
CA TYR A 51 6.83 -11.04 -3.33
C TYR A 51 6.93 -11.43 -1.86
N ASP A 52 7.40 -12.63 -1.57
CA ASP A 52 7.52 -13.15 -0.19
C ASP A 52 6.24 -12.92 0.66
N ASN A 53 5.08 -13.28 0.10
CA ASN A 53 3.75 -13.12 0.71
C ASN A 53 3.33 -11.67 1.05
N ASN A 54 4.03 -10.66 0.52
CA ASN A 54 3.72 -9.25 0.72
C ASN A 54 3.42 -8.56 -0.61
N LEU A 55 2.43 -7.67 -0.62
CA LEU A 55 2.12 -6.82 -1.77
C LEU A 55 3.10 -5.66 -1.81
N TYR A 56 3.75 -5.45 -2.96
CA TYR A 56 4.65 -4.34 -3.21
C TYR A 56 4.16 -3.51 -4.39
N PHE A 57 4.65 -2.28 -4.44
CA PHE A 57 4.43 -1.37 -5.54
C PHE A 57 5.78 -0.87 -6.05
N VAL A 58 5.83 -0.48 -7.32
CA VAL A 58 6.87 0.38 -7.87
C VAL A 58 6.20 1.49 -8.69
N ASP A 59 6.76 2.70 -8.65
CA ASP A 59 6.25 3.82 -9.43
C ASP A 59 6.66 3.73 -10.92
N GLU A 60 6.27 4.71 -11.73
CA GLU A 60 6.63 4.83 -13.16
C GLU A 60 8.15 4.79 -13.41
N ASN A 61 8.95 5.18 -12.41
CA ASN A 61 10.40 5.17 -12.45
C ASN A 61 11.00 3.89 -11.85
N GLY A 62 10.16 2.89 -11.53
CA GLY A 62 10.55 1.61 -10.92
C GLY A 62 10.96 1.71 -9.45
N VAL A 63 10.75 2.87 -8.81
CA VAL A 63 11.14 3.10 -7.43
C VAL A 63 10.05 2.57 -6.50
N MET A 64 10.44 1.79 -5.51
CA MET A 64 9.54 1.28 -4.49
C MET A 64 9.15 2.38 -3.49
N PRO A 65 7.86 2.73 -3.34
CA PRO A 65 7.40 3.62 -2.30
C PRO A 65 7.49 2.98 -0.91
N ALA A 66 8.11 3.68 0.03
CA ALA A 66 8.21 3.25 1.43
C ALA A 66 7.58 4.29 2.38
N ASN A 67 6.91 3.80 3.43
CA ASN A 67 6.27 4.59 4.50
C ASN A 67 5.33 5.68 3.97
N GLN A 68 4.53 5.37 2.96
CA GLN A 68 3.66 6.34 2.29
C GLN A 68 2.38 5.71 1.77
N TRP A 69 1.42 6.60 1.46
CA TRP A 69 0.19 6.23 0.77
C TRP A 69 0.47 5.93 -0.71
N VAL A 70 -0.17 4.88 -1.22
CA VAL A 70 -0.15 4.50 -2.64
C VAL A 70 -1.59 4.33 -3.10
N ILE A 71 -1.90 4.77 -4.32
CA ILE A 71 -3.19 4.55 -4.97
C ILE A 71 -3.00 3.75 -6.26
N ARG A 72 -3.82 2.72 -6.44
CA ARG A 72 -3.90 1.89 -7.64
C ARG A 72 -5.36 1.66 -7.97
N ASP A 73 -5.78 2.01 -9.18
CA ASP A 73 -7.16 1.83 -9.66
C ASP A 73 -8.24 2.35 -8.69
N GLY A 74 -7.97 3.49 -8.04
CA GLY A 74 -8.89 4.10 -7.07
C GLY A 74 -8.81 3.52 -5.65
N VAL A 75 -8.05 2.44 -5.43
CA VAL A 75 -7.87 1.78 -4.13
C VAL A 75 -6.63 2.31 -3.44
N TRP A 76 -6.76 2.66 -2.16
CA TRP A 76 -5.66 3.17 -1.34
C TRP A 76 -4.98 2.05 -0.56
N TYR A 77 -3.66 2.19 -0.40
CA TYR A 77 -2.77 1.33 0.35
C TYR A 77 -1.79 2.19 1.16
N PHE A 78 -1.19 1.64 2.20
CA PHE A 78 -0.07 2.27 2.90
C PHE A 78 1.08 1.29 3.05
N THR A 79 2.29 1.71 2.67
CA THR A 79 3.47 0.85 2.71
C THR A 79 4.24 0.98 4.01
N TYR A 80 4.91 -0.09 4.44
CA TYR A 80 5.91 -0.06 5.50
C TYR A 80 7.20 0.65 5.04
N SER A 81 8.14 0.86 5.97
CA SER A 81 9.48 1.38 5.66
C SER A 81 10.28 0.46 4.73
N TRP A 82 9.99 -0.85 4.75
CA TRP A 82 10.57 -1.84 3.84
C TRP A 82 9.73 -2.04 2.57
N GLY A 83 8.66 -1.25 2.37
CA GLY A 83 7.93 -1.10 1.10
C GLY A 83 6.71 -1.99 0.89
N GLY A 84 6.55 -3.09 1.63
CA GLY A 84 5.34 -3.89 1.49
C GLY A 84 4.12 -3.19 2.07
N ALA A 85 2.95 -3.52 1.53
CA ALA A 85 1.69 -2.95 1.94
C ALA A 85 1.26 -3.49 3.32
N ARG A 86 0.68 -2.60 4.14
CA ARG A 86 -0.03 -3.01 5.35
C ARG A 86 -1.27 -3.80 4.97
N LYS A 87 -1.47 -4.95 5.61
CA LYS A 87 -2.66 -5.79 5.48
C LYS A 87 -3.12 -6.31 6.85
N SER A 88 -4.40 -6.63 6.97
CA SER A 88 -5.06 -7.21 8.15
C SER A 88 -4.70 -6.54 9.47
N GLN A 89 -4.76 -5.20 9.51
CA GLN A 89 -4.33 -4.45 10.70
C GLN A 89 -4.93 -3.05 10.81
N TRP A 90 -4.99 -2.57 12.05
CA TRP A 90 -5.21 -1.17 12.38
C TRP A 90 -3.94 -0.33 12.17
N PHE A 91 -4.12 0.91 11.72
CA PHE A 91 -3.03 1.87 11.56
C PHE A 91 -3.45 3.25 12.02
N TYR A 92 -2.71 3.82 12.98
CA TYR A 92 -2.92 5.19 13.43
C TYR A 92 -1.99 6.14 12.68
N TYR A 93 -2.57 7.10 11.98
CA TYR A 93 -1.83 8.06 11.16
C TYR A 93 -2.49 9.42 11.17
N LYS A 94 -1.71 10.48 11.44
CA LYS A 94 -2.17 11.88 11.49
C LYS A 94 -3.51 12.04 12.21
N ASN A 95 -3.56 11.55 13.45
CA ASN A 95 -4.72 11.62 14.34
C ASN A 95 -5.98 10.86 13.89
N ASN A 96 -5.85 9.89 12.99
CA ASN A 96 -6.95 9.08 12.52
C ASN A 96 -6.58 7.60 12.54
N TRP A 97 -7.55 6.75 12.84
CA TRP A 97 -7.44 5.31 12.70
C TRP A 97 -7.90 4.87 11.33
N TYR A 98 -7.14 4.00 10.71
CA TYR A 98 -7.43 3.32 9.46
C TYR A 98 -7.38 1.82 9.70
N TYR A 99 -8.02 1.05 8.82
CA TYR A 99 -7.88 -0.39 8.77
C TYR A 99 -7.50 -0.81 7.37
N PHE A 100 -6.57 -1.76 7.25
CA PHE A 100 -6.24 -2.40 5.98
C PHE A 100 -6.74 -3.83 6.00
N ASN A 101 -7.45 -4.20 4.93
CA ASN A 101 -8.00 -5.54 4.71
C ASN A 101 -6.89 -6.56 4.41
N ASP A 102 -7.27 -7.83 4.26
CA ASP A 102 -6.31 -8.91 3.99
C ASP A 102 -5.61 -8.80 2.63
N ASP A 103 -6.30 -8.22 1.64
CA ASP A 103 -5.73 -7.86 0.34
C ASP A 103 -4.93 -6.54 0.36
N ALA A 104 -4.65 -6.01 1.55
CA ALA A 104 -3.99 -4.74 1.83
C ALA A 104 -4.77 -3.47 1.44
N SER A 105 -5.98 -3.60 0.89
CA SER A 105 -6.81 -2.42 0.56
C SER A 105 -7.20 -1.66 1.83
N MET A 106 -7.20 -0.33 1.75
CA MET A 106 -7.71 0.52 2.82
C MET A 106 -9.22 0.36 2.94
N GLN A 107 -9.69 0.03 4.13
CA GLN A 107 -11.12 -0.13 4.39
C GLN A 107 -11.86 1.19 4.30
N THR A 108 -13.02 1.16 3.65
CA THR A 108 -14.00 2.25 3.61
C THR A 108 -15.40 1.67 3.84
N GLY A 109 -16.32 2.47 4.34
CA GLY A 109 -17.66 2.02 4.67
C GLY A 109 -17.73 1.13 5.91
N TRP A 110 -18.79 0.33 6.00
CA TRP A 110 -19.04 -0.57 7.13
C TRP A 110 -18.07 -1.76 7.15
N ALA A 111 -17.63 -2.16 8.34
CA ALA A 111 -16.81 -3.36 8.52
C ALA A 111 -17.09 -4.01 9.87
N GLU A 112 -17.03 -5.35 9.91
CA GLU A 112 -16.93 -6.11 11.15
C GLU A 112 -15.48 -6.59 11.32
N ILE A 113 -14.85 -6.20 12.43
CA ILE A 113 -13.45 -6.54 12.75
C ILE A 113 -13.44 -7.07 14.17
N ASP A 114 -13.00 -8.32 14.34
CA ASP A 114 -12.95 -9.03 15.64
C ASP A 114 -14.30 -9.00 16.40
N GLY A 115 -15.40 -9.22 15.68
CA GLY A 115 -16.76 -9.26 16.24
C GLY A 115 -17.31 -7.90 16.67
N LYS A 116 -16.70 -6.81 16.21
CA LYS A 116 -17.13 -5.42 16.47
C LYS A 116 -17.38 -4.71 15.16
N THR A 117 -18.45 -3.91 15.11
CA THR A 117 -18.82 -3.15 13.92
C THR A 117 -18.22 -1.75 13.95
N TYR A 118 -17.63 -1.32 12.84
CA TYR A 118 -17.01 -0.01 12.64
C TYR A 118 -17.53 0.62 11.34
N TYR A 119 -17.36 1.93 11.21
CA TYR A 119 -17.57 2.64 9.95
C TYR A 119 -16.35 3.49 9.60
N PHE A 120 -15.84 3.32 8.39
CA PHE A 120 -14.73 4.08 7.83
C PHE A 120 -15.26 5.07 6.80
N GLN A 121 -14.81 6.32 6.87
CA GLN A 121 -15.21 7.34 5.90
C GLN A 121 -14.63 7.04 4.50
N SER A 122 -15.06 7.76 3.47
CA SER A 122 -14.55 7.58 2.10
C SER A 122 -13.04 7.79 1.96
N TRP A 123 -12.45 8.60 2.84
CA TRP A 123 -11.00 8.80 2.94
C TRP A 123 -10.31 7.81 3.90
N GLY A 124 -11.04 6.84 4.45
CA GLY A 124 -10.51 5.72 5.23
C GLY A 124 -10.48 5.89 6.75
N GLY A 125 -10.81 7.08 7.28
CA GLY A 125 -10.80 7.29 8.72
C GLY A 125 -11.97 6.64 9.43
N CYS A 126 -11.67 5.86 10.47
CA CYS A 126 -12.63 5.28 11.39
C CYS A 126 -13.40 6.38 12.12
N VAL A 127 -14.73 6.27 12.13
CA VAL A 127 -15.62 7.21 12.80
C VAL A 127 -15.68 6.90 14.30
N THR A 128 -15.66 7.97 15.11
CA THR A 128 -15.98 7.93 16.55
C THR A 128 -17.10 8.93 16.85
N GLY A 129 -17.80 8.76 17.98
CA GLY A 129 -18.88 9.65 18.37
C GLY A 129 -20.16 9.47 17.54
N THR A 130 -20.99 10.52 17.46
CA THR A 130 -22.28 10.45 16.74
C THR A 130 -22.12 10.87 15.28
N LYS A 131 -22.63 10.07 14.34
CA LYS A 131 -22.55 10.32 12.89
C LYS A 131 -23.85 9.93 12.18
N LYS A 132 -24.31 10.78 11.27
CA LYS A 132 -25.40 10.45 10.34
C LYS A 132 -24.82 9.81 9.07
N ILE A 133 -25.29 8.61 8.74
CA ILE A 133 -24.87 7.79 7.59
C ILE A 133 -26.16 7.36 6.87
N ASP A 134 -26.30 7.73 5.60
CA ASP A 134 -27.45 7.39 4.75
C ASP A 134 -28.83 7.65 5.38
N GLY A 135 -28.95 8.72 6.15
CA GLY A 135 -30.21 9.10 6.80
C GLY A 135 -30.34 8.60 8.25
N THR A 136 -29.60 7.58 8.66
CA THR A 136 -29.65 7.00 10.02
C THR A 136 -28.56 7.58 10.91
N THR A 137 -28.87 7.82 12.19
CA THR A 137 -27.88 8.33 13.16
C THR A 137 -27.27 7.18 13.95
N TYR A 138 -25.95 7.04 13.88
CA TYR A 138 -25.17 6.02 14.57
C TYR A 138 -24.32 6.62 15.67
N VAL A 139 -24.15 5.88 16.77
CA VAL A 139 -23.29 6.29 17.90
C VAL A 139 -22.16 5.28 18.04
N PHE A 140 -20.93 5.76 17.91
CA PHE A 140 -19.69 4.99 18.07
C PHE A 140 -18.96 5.40 19.35
N ASP A 141 -18.29 4.46 20.00
CA ASP A 141 -17.44 4.73 21.16
C ASP A 141 -16.14 5.47 20.77
N LYS A 142 -15.28 5.75 21.76
CA LYS A 142 -13.98 6.42 21.55
C LYS A 142 -12.98 5.60 20.71
N ASN A 143 -13.21 4.30 20.55
CA ASN A 143 -12.40 3.39 19.74
C ASN A 143 -13.04 3.13 18.36
N GLY A 144 -14.22 3.70 18.09
CA GLY A 144 -14.96 3.57 16.84
C GLY A 144 -15.92 2.38 16.78
N VAL A 145 -16.14 1.69 17.89
CA VAL A 145 -17.07 0.55 17.96
C VAL A 145 -18.50 1.07 17.97
N LEU A 146 -19.35 0.54 17.08
CA LEU A 146 -20.77 0.87 17.05
C LEU A 146 -21.46 0.44 18.36
N LEU A 147 -22.18 1.36 19.00
CA LEU A 147 -22.94 1.11 20.22
C LEU A 147 -24.45 0.99 19.95
N SER A 148 -24.99 1.83 19.08
CA SER A 148 -26.43 1.87 18.75
C SER A 148 -26.69 2.69 17.49
N GLU A 149 -27.85 2.48 16.89
CA GLU A 149 -28.42 3.31 15.83
C GLU A 149 -29.78 3.89 16.27
N LYS A 150 -30.16 5.04 15.70
CA LYS A 150 -31.47 5.67 15.86
C LYS A 150 -32.00 6.05 14.48
N GLU A 151 -33.18 5.55 14.15
CA GLU A 151 -33.96 6.07 13.03
C GLU A 151 -34.34 7.53 13.36
N SER A 152 -34.12 8.43 12.40
CA SER A 152 -34.48 9.85 12.53
C SER A 152 -35.86 10.12 11.98
#